data_AF-A0A433IPY0-F1
#
_entry.id   AF-A0A433IPY0-F1
#
_cell.length_a   1.000
_cell.length_b   1.000
_cell.length_c   1.000
_cell.angle_alpha   90.00
_cell.angle_beta   90.00
_cell.angle_gamma   90.00
#
_symmetry.space_group_name_H-M   'P 1'
#
loop_
_entity.id
_entity.type
_entity.pdbx_description
1 polymer ?
#
loop_
_entity_poly.entity_id
_entity_poly.type
_entity_poly.pdbx_seq_one_letter_code
_entity_poly.pdbx_strand_id
1 'polypeptide(L)'
;MGMNQHEKPAPPARRWDEALDPHAHQGPYRPPAALLDILARAAGANSYEAATTAVRHRAASAATELHEAGLDPRVIGLIAEPRVNELLGVAERSARSLRQRDRQFPEPVTRGRLWCEPDVVDYLAFKHETSPRPGALHSARVAQREQAQPRGARP
;
A
#
# COMPACT_ATOMS: atom_id res chain seq x y z
N MET A 1 42.28 -9.66 -13.12
CA MET A 1 40.95 -10.27 -12.89
C MET A 1 40.18 -9.33 -11.98
N GLY A 2 39.24 -8.57 -12.52
CA GLY A 2 38.39 -7.65 -11.74
C GLY A 2 37.23 -8.43 -11.14
N MET A 3 37.16 -8.50 -9.82
CA MET A 3 36.04 -9.13 -9.12
C MET A 3 34.83 -8.19 -9.14
N ASN A 4 33.69 -8.75 -9.53
CA ASN A 4 32.45 -8.06 -9.80
C ASN A 4 31.97 -7.24 -8.59
N GLN A 5 31.37 -6.11 -8.92
CA GLN A 5 30.82 -5.14 -8.00
C GLN A 5 29.76 -5.80 -7.11
N HIS A 6 29.70 -5.34 -5.86
CA HIS A 6 28.74 -5.71 -4.83
C HIS A 6 27.32 -5.87 -5.39
N GLU A 7 26.89 -7.10 -5.66
CA GLU A 7 25.48 -7.41 -5.84
C GLU A 7 24.78 -7.16 -4.51
N LYS A 8 23.96 -6.12 -4.46
CA LYS A 8 23.07 -5.89 -3.32
C LYS A 8 22.09 -7.08 -3.23
N PRO A 9 21.90 -7.68 -2.05
CA PRO A 9 20.90 -8.73 -1.89
C PRO A 9 19.53 -8.15 -2.24
N ALA A 10 18.81 -8.84 -3.13
CA ALA A 10 17.41 -8.55 -3.44
C ALA A 10 16.52 -9.08 -2.30
N PRO A 11 15.42 -8.39 -1.95
CA PRO A 11 14.47 -8.93 -1.00
C PRO A 11 13.92 -10.28 -1.50
N PRO A 12 13.65 -11.24 -0.59
CA PRO A 12 13.14 -12.55 -0.98
C PRO A 12 11.75 -12.41 -1.60
N ALA A 13 11.52 -13.05 -2.74
CA ALA A 13 10.17 -13.17 -3.31
C ALA A 13 9.36 -14.14 -2.44
N ARG A 14 8.35 -13.65 -1.70
CA ARG A 14 7.45 -14.51 -0.93
C ARG A 14 6.28 -15.02 -1.78
N ARG A 15 5.80 -16.21 -1.39
CA ARG A 15 4.64 -16.90 -1.98
C ARG A 15 3.35 -16.37 -1.34
N TRP A 16 2.32 -16.25 -2.18
CA TRP A 16 0.95 -15.75 -1.94
C TRP A 16 0.13 -16.44 -0.82
N ASP A 17 0.73 -17.32 -0.01
CA ASP A 17 0.02 -18.23 0.89
C ASP A 17 -0.23 -17.67 2.32
N GLU A 18 0.23 -16.46 2.65
CA GLU A 18 -0.13 -15.81 3.92
C GLU A 18 -1.56 -15.23 3.82
N ALA A 19 -2.54 -16.07 4.15
CA ALA A 19 -3.96 -15.75 4.11
C ALA A 19 -4.28 -14.51 4.98
N LEU A 20 -4.58 -13.39 4.32
CA LEU A 20 -5.09 -12.17 4.94
C LEU A 20 -6.46 -12.46 5.57
N ASP A 21 -6.70 -11.98 6.80
CA ASP A 21 -7.94 -12.21 7.54
C ASP A 21 -9.15 -11.62 6.77
N PRO A 22 -10.05 -12.47 6.22
CA PRO A 22 -11.19 -12.02 5.44
C PRO A 22 -12.24 -11.26 6.26
N HIS A 23 -12.13 -11.28 7.59
CA HIS A 23 -13.09 -10.66 8.51
C HIS A 23 -12.62 -9.33 9.11
N ALA A 24 -11.47 -8.79 8.71
CA ALA A 24 -10.92 -7.54 9.24
C ALA A 24 -11.82 -6.28 8.99
N HIS A 25 -12.90 -6.41 8.23
CA HIS A 25 -13.80 -5.32 7.84
C HIS A 25 -15.29 -5.65 8.06
N GLN A 26 -15.72 -5.91 9.29
CA GLN A 26 -17.09 -6.29 9.67
C GLN A 26 -18.18 -5.19 9.49
N GLY A 27 -18.12 -4.37 8.43
CA GLY A 27 -19.14 -3.39 8.07
C GLY A 27 -19.68 -3.59 6.66
N PRO A 28 -20.66 -2.78 6.21
CA PRO A 28 -21.13 -2.83 4.82
C PRO A 28 -19.93 -2.63 3.87
N TYR A 29 -19.75 -3.57 2.95
CA TYR A 29 -18.62 -3.53 2.03
C TYR A 29 -18.61 -2.21 1.25
N ARG A 30 -17.47 -1.51 1.32
CA ARG A 30 -17.19 -0.31 0.53
C ARG A 30 -15.99 -0.59 -0.37
N PRO A 31 -16.21 -0.70 -1.70
CA PRO A 31 -15.14 -0.91 -2.65
C PRO A 31 -14.03 0.13 -2.51
N PRO A 32 -12.74 -0.26 -2.60
CA PRO A 32 -11.65 0.71 -2.71
C PRO A 32 -11.85 1.64 -3.92
N ALA A 33 -11.62 2.94 -3.75
CA ALA A 33 -11.74 3.91 -4.84
C ALA A 33 -10.87 3.56 -6.06
N ALA A 34 -9.66 3.04 -5.82
CA ALA A 34 -8.76 2.57 -6.87
C ALA A 34 -9.34 1.38 -7.66
N LEU A 35 -10.06 0.46 -7.00
CA LEU A 35 -10.74 -0.65 -7.67
C LEU A 35 -11.86 -0.11 -8.58
N LEU A 36 -12.68 0.80 -8.06
CA LEU A 36 -13.74 1.44 -8.82
C LEU A 36 -13.21 2.20 -10.04
N ASP A 37 -12.09 2.92 -9.89
CA ASP A 37 -11.43 3.61 -11.00
C ASP A 37 -10.89 2.66 -12.07
N ILE A 38 -10.30 1.52 -11.66
CA ILE A 38 -9.82 0.49 -12.60
C ILE A 38 -11.00 -0.11 -13.38
N LEU A 39 -12.08 -0.48 -12.69
CA LEU A 39 -13.27 -1.08 -13.29
C LEU A 39 -13.97 -0.09 -14.24
N ALA A 40 -14.08 1.18 -13.85
CA ALA A 40 -14.64 2.23 -14.72
C ALA A 40 -13.80 2.42 -15.99
N ARG A 41 -12.46 2.40 -15.86
CA ARG A 41 -11.55 2.49 -17.01
C ARG A 41 -11.63 1.28 -17.93
N ALA A 42 -11.73 0.07 -17.37
CA ALA A 42 -11.94 -1.14 -18.15
C ALA A 42 -13.25 -1.09 -18.95
N ALA A 43 -14.27 -0.41 -18.43
CA ALA A 43 -15.54 -0.14 -19.12
C ALA A 43 -15.50 1.09 -20.07
N GLY A 44 -14.33 1.69 -20.29
CA GLY A 44 -14.12 2.78 -21.25
C GLY A 44 -14.28 4.21 -20.70
N ALA A 45 -14.46 4.39 -19.38
CA ALA A 45 -14.49 5.72 -18.76
C ALA A 45 -13.07 6.23 -18.43
N ASN A 46 -12.91 7.56 -18.28
CA ASN A 46 -11.61 8.14 -17.88
C ASN A 46 -11.29 7.92 -16.38
N SER A 47 -12.32 7.95 -15.55
CA SER A 47 -12.31 7.68 -14.11
C SER A 47 -13.70 7.28 -13.65
N TYR A 48 -13.84 6.76 -12.44
CA TYR A 48 -15.13 6.41 -11.84
C TYR A 48 -16.03 7.64 -11.66
N GLU A 49 -15.47 8.75 -11.19
CA GLU A 49 -16.17 10.04 -11.04
C GLU A 49 -16.74 10.55 -12.38
N ALA A 50 -15.95 10.45 -13.45
CA ALA A 50 -16.34 10.90 -14.79
C ALA A 50 -17.24 9.90 -15.54
N ALA A 51 -17.49 8.72 -14.96
CA ALA A 51 -18.25 7.68 -15.63
C ALA A 51 -19.76 7.97 -15.60
N THR A 52 -20.49 7.42 -16.57
CA THR A 52 -21.96 7.49 -16.56
C THR A 52 -22.52 6.71 -15.38
N THR A 53 -23.74 7.03 -14.95
CA THR A 53 -24.42 6.31 -13.86
C THR A 53 -24.49 4.80 -14.11
N ALA A 54 -24.71 4.38 -15.36
CA ALA A 54 -24.73 2.97 -15.73
C ALA A 54 -23.35 2.28 -15.62
N VAL A 55 -22.26 2.99 -15.90
CA VAL A 55 -20.90 2.46 -15.70
C VAL A 55 -20.55 2.41 -14.22
N ARG A 56 -20.90 3.44 -13.44
CA ARG A 56 -20.68 3.44 -11.98
C ARG A 56 -21.41 2.28 -11.29
N HIS A 57 -22.66 2.04 -11.67
CA HIS A 57 -23.44 0.91 -11.13
C HIS A 57 -22.79 -0.44 -11.47
N ARG A 58 -22.35 -0.64 -12.72
CA ARG A 58 -21.65 -1.86 -13.14
C ARG A 58 -20.33 -2.06 -12.41
N ALA A 59 -19.54 -0.99 -12.25
CA ALA A 59 -18.28 -1.04 -11.52
C ALA A 59 -18.49 -1.37 -10.03
N ALA A 60 -19.54 -0.82 -9.39
CA ALA A 60 -19.88 -1.16 -8.02
C ALA A 60 -20.32 -2.63 -7.88
N SER A 61 -21.17 -3.13 -8.79
CA SER A 61 -21.59 -4.53 -8.81
C SER A 61 -20.40 -5.48 -8.97
N ALA A 62 -19.53 -5.22 -9.95
CA ALA A 62 -18.34 -6.04 -10.18
C ALA A 62 -17.37 -6.02 -8.99
N ALA A 63 -17.23 -4.90 -8.30
CA ALA A 63 -16.43 -4.84 -7.08
C ALA A 63 -17.02 -5.72 -5.96
N THR A 64 -18.34 -5.75 -5.80
CA THR A 64 -19.02 -6.65 -4.85
C THR A 64 -18.82 -8.12 -5.24
N GLU A 65 -18.98 -8.47 -6.52
CA GLU A 65 -18.75 -9.84 -7.02
C GLU A 65 -17.31 -10.30 -6.75
N LEU A 66 -16.32 -9.42 -6.97
CA LEU A 66 -14.92 -9.70 -6.63
C LEU A 66 -14.72 -9.91 -5.13
N HIS A 67 -15.39 -9.12 -4.29
CA HIS A 67 -15.33 -9.27 -2.84
C HIS A 67 -15.93 -10.60 -2.37
N GLU A 68 -17.12 -10.96 -2.86
CA GLU A 68 -17.78 -12.23 -2.53
C GLU A 68 -16.98 -13.44 -3.02
N ALA A 69 -16.25 -13.30 -4.12
CA ALA A 69 -15.34 -14.33 -4.63
C ALA A 69 -13.99 -14.40 -3.88
N GLY A 70 -13.74 -13.53 -2.89
CA GLY A 70 -12.46 -13.46 -2.17
C GLY A 70 -11.31 -12.88 -2.99
N LEU A 71 -11.61 -12.19 -4.09
CA LEU A 71 -10.65 -11.55 -5.00
C LEU A 71 -10.54 -10.04 -4.77
N ASP A 72 -11.06 -9.53 -3.66
CA ASP A 72 -10.91 -8.12 -3.30
C ASP A 72 -9.42 -7.77 -3.20
N PRO A 73 -8.97 -6.64 -3.76
CA PRO A 73 -7.59 -6.16 -3.63
C PRO A 73 -7.04 -6.27 -2.21
N ARG A 74 -7.84 -5.96 -1.18
CA ARG A 74 -7.43 -6.06 0.23
C ARG A 74 -7.21 -7.50 0.69
N VAL A 75 -7.99 -8.44 0.17
CA VAL A 75 -7.89 -9.87 0.48
C VAL A 75 -6.68 -10.49 -0.22
N ILE A 76 -6.32 -9.99 -1.40
CA ILE A 76 -5.13 -10.43 -2.15
C ILE A 76 -3.88 -9.59 -1.87
N GLY A 77 -3.90 -8.74 -0.83
CA GLY A 77 -2.75 -7.96 -0.38
C GLY A 77 -2.37 -6.76 -1.24
N LEU A 78 -3.26 -6.28 -2.10
CA LEU A 78 -3.06 -5.07 -2.90
C LEU A 78 -3.56 -3.81 -2.16
N ILE A 79 -2.66 -2.85 -1.98
CA ILE A 79 -2.89 -1.59 -1.29
C ILE A 79 -2.72 -0.37 -2.19
N ALA A 80 -3.50 0.67 -1.90
CA ALA A 80 -3.42 1.96 -2.61
C ALA A 80 -2.37 2.90 -2.00
N GLU A 81 -2.05 3.97 -2.72
CA GLU A 81 -1.03 4.98 -2.32
C GLU A 81 -1.18 5.50 -0.88
N PRO A 82 -2.39 5.79 -0.34
CA PRO A 82 -2.53 6.23 1.06
C PRO A 82 -1.98 5.23 2.06
N ARG A 83 -2.29 3.93 1.89
CA ARG A 83 -1.82 2.86 2.77
C ARG A 83 -0.31 2.66 2.65
N VAL A 84 0.24 2.78 1.44
CA VAL A 84 1.70 2.79 1.24
C VAL A 84 2.36 3.95 2.00
N ASN A 85 1.77 5.15 1.96
CA ASN A 85 2.28 6.31 2.70
C ASN A 85 2.23 6.09 4.22
N GLU A 86 1.15 5.50 4.73
CA GLU A 86 1.02 5.10 6.14
C GLU A 86 2.14 4.15 6.56
N LEU A 87 2.40 3.09 5.77
CA LEU A 87 3.45 2.12 6.04
C LEU A 87 4.86 2.75 6.02
N LEU A 88 5.09 3.69 5.10
CA LEU A 88 6.33 4.44 5.04
C LEU A 88 6.52 5.38 6.25
N GLY A 89 5.46 5.74 6.97
CA GLY A 89 5.52 6.59 8.17
C GLY A 89 5.98 8.03 7.93
N VAL A 90 5.85 8.53 6.70
CA VAL A 90 6.32 9.87 6.30
C VAL A 90 5.24 10.66 5.57
N ALA A 91 5.37 11.99 5.56
CA ALA A 91 4.47 12.86 4.81
C ALA A 91 4.41 12.49 3.32
N GLU A 92 3.23 12.67 2.69
CA GLU A 92 2.93 12.22 1.32
C GLU A 92 3.97 12.66 0.28
N ARG A 93 4.43 13.92 0.33
CA ARG A 93 5.44 14.43 -0.62
C ARG A 93 6.78 13.71 -0.46
N SER A 94 7.18 13.42 0.77
CA SER A 94 8.39 12.67 1.09
C SER A 94 8.27 11.21 0.67
N ALA A 95 7.10 10.61 0.88
CA ALA A 95 6.79 9.25 0.45
C ALA A 95 6.89 9.10 -1.08
N ARG A 96 6.28 10.03 -1.83
CA ARG A 96 6.37 10.05 -3.30
C ARG A 96 7.81 10.23 -3.80
N SER A 97 8.55 11.16 -3.21
CA SER A 97 9.96 11.41 -3.56
C SER A 97 10.83 10.18 -3.30
N LEU A 98 10.64 9.50 -2.17
CA LEU A 98 11.34 8.26 -1.84
C LEU A 98 11.07 7.18 -2.90
N ARG A 99 9.79 6.94 -3.22
CA ARG A 99 9.39 5.95 -4.24
C ARG A 99 9.99 6.23 -5.62
N GLN A 100 10.14 7.51 -5.98
CA GLN A 100 10.70 7.90 -7.28
C GLN A 100 12.23 7.79 -7.34
N ARG A 101 12.91 8.02 -6.20
CA ARG A 101 14.37 8.05 -6.14
C ARG A 101 14.98 6.68 -5.86
N ASP A 102 14.29 5.86 -5.07
CA ASP A 102 14.78 4.55 -4.69
C ASP A 102 14.33 3.49 -5.70
N ARG A 103 15.24 3.08 -6.58
CA ARG A 103 15.00 2.05 -7.60
C ARG A 103 14.69 0.67 -7.00
N GLN A 104 14.95 0.45 -5.72
CA GLN A 104 14.63 -0.80 -5.03
C GLN A 104 13.22 -0.78 -4.43
N PHE A 105 12.52 0.37 -4.46
CA PHE A 105 11.15 0.44 -4.00
C PHE A 105 10.22 -0.36 -4.93
N PRO A 106 9.27 -1.16 -4.40
CA PRO A 106 8.36 -1.95 -5.22
C PRO A 106 7.56 -1.11 -6.22
N GLU A 107 7.54 -1.53 -7.47
CA GLU A 107 6.71 -0.91 -8.50
C GLU A 107 5.23 -1.26 -8.30
N PRO A 108 4.30 -0.37 -8.68
CA PRO A 108 2.89 -0.69 -8.65
C PRO A 108 2.56 -1.82 -9.65
N VAL A 109 1.81 -2.81 -9.20
CA VAL A 109 1.38 -3.99 -10.00
C VAL A 109 0.35 -3.58 -11.06
N THR A 110 -0.31 -2.43 -10.89
CA THR A 110 -1.32 -1.93 -11.83
C THR A 110 -1.09 -0.47 -12.20
N ARG A 111 -1.59 -0.07 -13.38
CA ARG A 111 -1.65 1.35 -13.80
C ARG A 111 -2.47 2.23 -12.85
N GLY A 112 -3.35 1.62 -12.04
CA GLY A 112 -4.12 2.29 -11.00
C GLY A 112 -3.32 2.60 -9.72
N ARG A 113 -2.00 2.37 -9.71
CA ARG A 113 -1.12 2.58 -8.55
C ARG A 113 -1.58 1.75 -7.35
N LEU A 114 -1.72 0.44 -7.56
CA LEU A 114 -1.84 -0.54 -6.49
C LEU A 114 -0.50 -1.24 -6.30
N TRP A 115 -0.10 -1.43 -5.04
CA TRP A 115 1.11 -2.13 -4.64
C TRP A 115 0.77 -3.41 -3.90
N CYS A 116 1.63 -4.41 -3.97
CA CYS A 116 1.60 -5.54 -3.06
C CYS A 116 2.07 -5.07 -1.67
N GLU A 117 1.20 -5.12 -0.66
CA GLU A 117 1.52 -4.76 0.73
C GLU A 117 2.68 -5.59 1.29
N PRO A 118 2.73 -6.93 1.11
CA PRO A 118 3.90 -7.73 1.47
C PRO A 118 5.21 -7.20 0.90
N ASP A 119 5.28 -6.91 -0.40
CA ASP A 119 6.52 -6.39 -1.03
C ASP A 119 6.94 -5.05 -0.42
N VAL A 120 5.99 -4.18 -0.09
CA VAL A 120 6.25 -2.90 0.57
C VAL A 120 6.75 -3.11 2.00
N VAL A 121 6.17 -4.05 2.74
CA VAL A 121 6.58 -4.40 4.11
C VAL A 121 7.98 -5.03 4.11
N ASP A 122 8.27 -5.95 3.20
CA ASP A 122 9.58 -6.59 3.07
C ASP A 122 10.65 -5.58 2.66
N TYR A 123 10.34 -4.66 1.74
CA TYR A 123 11.21 -3.54 1.42
C TYR A 123 11.49 -2.69 2.67
N LEU A 124 10.48 -2.37 3.47
CA LEU A 124 10.64 -1.57 4.69
C LEU A 124 11.50 -2.28 5.74
N ALA A 125 11.29 -3.59 5.93
CA ALA A 125 12.10 -4.42 6.82
C ALA A 125 13.56 -4.46 6.36
N PHE A 126 13.80 -4.71 5.07
CA PHE A 126 15.13 -4.67 4.46
C PHE A 126 15.81 -3.32 4.66
N LYS A 127 15.10 -2.20 4.46
CA LYS A 127 15.66 -0.86 4.66
C LYS A 127 15.96 -0.60 6.12
N HIS A 128 15.17 -1.12 7.05
CA HIS A 128 15.44 -0.99 8.48
C HIS A 128 16.72 -1.75 8.87
N GLU A 129 16.94 -2.95 8.32
CA GLU A 129 18.12 -3.78 8.61
C GLU A 129 19.40 -3.29 7.93
N THR A 130 19.29 -2.73 6.73
CA THR A 130 20.45 -2.34 5.91
C THR A 130 20.80 -0.85 5.97
N SER A 131 20.02 -0.03 6.68
CA SER A 131 20.28 1.40 6.77
C SER A 131 21.45 1.70 7.72
N PRO A 132 22.44 2.53 7.32
CA PRO A 132 23.66 2.80 8.10
C PRO A 132 23.44 3.46 9.47
N ARG A 133 22.22 3.91 9.80
CA ARG A 133 21.88 4.57 11.07
C ARG A 133 20.53 4.05 11.60
N PRO A 134 20.53 3.08 12.54
CA PRO A 134 19.30 2.52 13.13
C PRO A 134 18.44 3.55 13.87
N GLY A 135 19.01 4.67 14.32
CA GLY A 135 18.35 5.63 15.21
C GLY A 135 17.39 6.63 14.54
N ALA A 136 17.40 6.81 13.21
CA ALA A 136 16.58 7.86 12.58
C ALA A 136 15.09 7.50 12.50
N LEU A 137 14.75 6.20 12.46
CA LEU A 137 13.37 5.72 12.39
C LEU A 137 12.76 5.44 13.77
N HIS A 138 13.60 5.15 14.79
CA HIS A 138 13.13 5.00 16.17
C HIS A 138 12.58 6.33 16.72
N SER A 139 13.17 7.46 16.34
CA SER A 139 12.72 8.81 16.70
C SER A 139 11.32 9.15 16.20
N ALA A 140 10.91 8.62 15.04
CA ALA A 140 9.57 8.84 14.49
C ALA A 140 8.48 8.10 15.30
N ARG A 141 8.78 6.90 15.80
CA ARG A 141 7.91 6.15 16.73
C ARG A 141 7.75 6.85 18.08
N VAL A 142 8.81 7.48 18.60
CA VAL A 142 8.77 8.24 19.86
C VAL A 142 7.98 9.55 19.68
N ALA A 143 8.21 10.29 18.60
CA ALA A 143 7.50 11.54 18.31
C ALA A 143 5.98 11.36 18.09
N GLN A 144 5.54 10.23 17.51
CA GLN A 144 4.11 9.91 17.41
C GLN A 144 3.48 9.54 18.76
N ARG A 145 4.21 8.90 19.67
CA ARG A 145 3.71 8.60 21.03
C ARG A 145 3.54 9.87 21.87
N GLU A 146 4.44 10.84 21.73
CA GLU A 146 4.33 12.12 22.45
C GLU A 146 3.19 13.01 21.93
N GLN A 147 2.80 12.89 20.65
CA GLN A 147 1.67 13.64 20.09
C GLN A 147 0.31 12.96 20.35
N ALA A 148 0.28 11.65 20.59
CA ALA A 148 -0.95 10.89 20.85
C ALA A 148 -1.35 10.85 22.34
N GLN A 149 -0.55 11.42 23.25
CA GLN A 149 -0.88 11.49 24.67
C GLN A 149 -1.65 12.78 24.96
N PRO A 150 -2.94 12.73 25.35
CA PRO A 150 -3.65 13.93 25.77
C PRO A 150 -2.93 14.48 27.00
N ARG A 151 -2.65 15.79 27.00
CA ARG A 151 -2.20 16.54 28.19
C ARG A 151 -3.33 16.52 29.24
N GLY A 152 -3.46 15.39 29.93
CA GLY A 152 -4.31 15.22 31.10
C GLY A 152 -3.54 15.64 32.35
N ALA A 153 -3.99 16.75 32.93
CA ALA A 153 -3.85 17.21 34.32
C ALA A 153 -2.66 16.68 35.14
N ARG A 154 -1.71 17.57 35.44
CA ARG A 154 -0.85 17.43 36.62
C ARG A 154 -1.67 17.80 37.89
N PRO A 155 -1.44 17.11 39.03
CA PRO A 155 -1.97 17.52 40.32
C PRO A 155 -1.41 18.87 40.77
#